data_AF-A0A7S1QSR4-F1
#
_entry.id   AF-A0A7S1QSR4-F1
#
_cell.length_a   1.000
_cell.length_b   1.000
_cell.length_c   1.000
_cell.angle_alpha   90.00
_cell.angle_beta   90.00
_cell.angle_gamma   90.00
#
_symmetry.space_group_name_H-M   'P 1'
#
loop_
_entity.id
_entity.type
_entity.pdbx_description
1 polymer ?
#
loop_
_entity_poly.entity_id
_entity_poly.type
_entity_poly.pdbx_seq_one_letter_code
_entity_poly.pdbx_strand_id
1 'polypeptide(L)'
;ASALAQAAAALKLGEGGASDAGGGEGSQREDEDEEEPCMTPTEFVEAHGLESWVGEALDMLSPSQCAAVINPELNLQSARNPNGVVVSRIKQVAPVDQRIQMFIRVNDLAEGVVDRLSTLTPEQCEAVMETGLKIQKAVNPSGVAMKRITEVLKATQPRHRPVALVSRHASEGPVGSGSYRNQRYSSPGARRGGNRRSYSRGRGREEASSRSSYQQGGVGSSMPSDVQQAMEELGLDPWCGEVLRRLSLWQRQTVIREIGTMRSVRNPSGVVMSRIRATAKTDELLAIFIDINGLDRGTEAKLWELTPEQRAEVMAPGIYVQNVRNPNTAVRSRVSNVEQGRGAMERGPPWRKDGRDDKEGSREEGKKDRFTRRDDRRRPHKRQRTESSSDDGHDDDDDSP
;
A
#
# COMPACT_ATOMS: atom_id res chain seq x y z
N ALA A 1 25.28 14.31 22.63
CA ALA A 1 25.52 12.85 22.70
C ALA A 1 26.20 12.43 24.01
N SER A 2 27.18 13.16 24.55
CA SER A 2 27.91 12.72 25.77
C SER A 2 27.20 12.97 27.12
N ALA A 3 26.13 13.78 27.16
CA ALA A 3 25.40 14.07 28.40
C ALA A 3 24.28 13.05 28.73
N LEU A 4 23.84 12.25 27.75
CA LEU A 4 22.79 11.24 27.93
C LEU A 4 23.34 9.89 28.43
N ALA A 5 24.66 9.68 28.33
CA ALA A 5 25.32 8.48 28.82
C ALA A 5 25.57 8.49 30.35
N GLN A 6 25.57 9.65 31.00
CA GLN A 6 25.78 9.75 32.45
C GLN A 6 24.49 9.55 33.26
N ALA A 7 23.31 9.69 32.66
CA ALA A 7 22.04 9.44 33.35
C ALA A 7 21.69 7.94 33.45
N ALA A 8 22.25 7.09 32.58
CA ALA A 8 22.00 5.64 32.59
C ALA A 8 22.87 4.86 33.60
N ALA A 9 23.90 5.48 34.17
CA ALA A 9 24.77 4.85 35.18
C ALA A 9 24.24 4.99 36.63
N ALA A 10 23.22 5.82 36.87
CA ALA A 10 22.70 6.11 38.21
C ALA A 10 21.55 5.17 38.67
N LEU A 11 21.10 4.23 37.83
CA LEU A 11 20.00 3.31 38.17
C LEU A 11 20.44 1.85 38.41
N LYS A 12 21.75 1.59 38.54
CA LYS A 12 22.31 0.22 38.65
C LYS A 12 23.19 -0.03 39.88
N LEU A 13 22.91 0.67 40.99
CA LEU A 13 23.56 0.44 42.30
C LEU A 13 22.52 0.58 43.42
N GLY A 14 21.65 -0.42 43.53
CA GLY A 14 20.59 -0.47 44.55
C GLY A 14 20.37 -1.87 45.12
N GLU A 15 21.39 -2.74 45.10
CA GLU A 15 21.40 -4.00 45.83
C GLU A 15 22.80 -4.18 46.42
N GLY A 16 22.94 -4.05 47.74
CA GLY A 16 24.24 -4.23 48.40
C GLY A 16 24.34 -3.59 49.79
N GLY A 17 23.77 -4.28 50.77
CA GLY A 17 24.20 -4.39 52.18
C GLY A 17 24.89 -3.21 52.88
N ALA A 18 24.22 -2.69 53.89
CA ALA A 18 24.88 -2.22 55.11
C ALA A 18 24.15 -2.84 56.31
N SER A 19 24.83 -3.83 56.89
CA SER A 19 24.62 -4.40 58.21
C SER A 19 24.58 -3.31 59.29
N ASP A 20 23.46 -3.17 59.98
CA ASP A 20 23.41 -2.55 61.29
C ASP A 20 23.01 -3.59 62.34
N ALA A 21 23.88 -3.74 63.33
CA ALA A 21 23.80 -4.71 64.40
C ALA A 21 22.91 -4.13 65.51
N GLY A 22 21.61 -4.36 65.41
CA GLY A 22 20.64 -4.04 66.46
C GLY A 22 20.08 -5.31 67.08
N GLY A 23 20.69 -5.78 68.17
CA GLY A 23 20.16 -6.86 68.98
C GLY A 23 18.83 -6.47 69.61
N GLY A 24 17.77 -7.13 69.17
CA GLY A 24 16.45 -7.08 69.78
C GLY A 24 15.83 -8.47 69.73
N GLU A 25 15.98 -9.22 70.82
CA GLU A 25 15.24 -10.45 71.09
C GLU A 25 13.75 -10.11 71.26
N GLY A 26 13.08 -9.89 70.13
CA GLY A 26 11.64 -9.76 70.03
C GLY A 26 11.09 -11.04 69.45
N SER A 27 10.60 -11.92 70.33
CA SER A 27 9.81 -13.11 70.05
C SER A 27 8.68 -12.82 69.04
N GLN A 28 8.99 -12.86 67.74
CA GLN A 28 8.00 -12.91 66.68
C GLN A 28 7.44 -14.33 66.69
N ARG A 29 6.25 -14.47 67.27
CA ARG A 29 5.39 -15.60 66.96
C ARG A 29 5.18 -15.52 65.45
N GLU A 30 5.79 -16.47 64.75
CA GLU A 30 5.35 -16.90 63.43
C GLU A 30 3.95 -17.47 63.66
N ASP A 31 2.96 -16.58 63.71
CA ASP A 31 1.58 -16.94 63.42
C ASP A 31 1.64 -17.37 61.94
N GLU A 32 1.94 -18.66 61.74
CA GLU A 32 1.74 -19.38 60.49
C GLU A 32 0.25 -19.22 60.17
N ASP A 33 -0.10 -18.13 59.49
CA ASP A 33 -1.40 -17.95 58.88
C ASP A 33 -1.59 -19.19 58.00
N GLU A 34 -2.39 -20.13 58.49
CA GLU A 34 -2.84 -21.31 57.75
C GLU A 34 -3.59 -20.79 56.52
N GLU A 35 -2.86 -20.49 55.45
CA GLU A 35 -3.41 -20.09 54.16
C GLU A 35 -4.38 -21.19 53.76
N GLU A 36 -5.68 -20.92 53.90
CA GLU A 36 -6.72 -21.86 53.51
C GLU A 36 -6.40 -22.36 52.09
N PRO A 37 -6.36 -23.68 51.86
CA PRO A 37 -5.93 -24.24 50.59
C PRO A 37 -6.82 -23.69 49.48
N CYS A 38 -6.25 -22.80 48.67
CA CYS A 38 -6.95 -22.18 47.56
C CYS A 38 -7.40 -23.28 46.62
N MET A 39 -8.69 -23.29 46.29
CA MET A 39 -9.30 -24.24 45.35
C MET A 39 -8.48 -24.30 44.05
N THR A 40 -8.16 -25.51 43.59
CA THR A 40 -7.32 -25.66 42.40
C THR A 40 -8.09 -25.20 41.14
N PRO A 41 -7.40 -24.72 40.09
CA PRO A 41 -8.06 -24.30 38.84
C PRO A 41 -8.95 -25.38 38.23
N THR A 42 -8.53 -26.65 38.30
CA THR A 42 -9.28 -27.80 37.78
C THR A 42 -10.56 -28.03 38.57
N GLU A 43 -10.49 -28.05 39.91
CA GLU A 43 -11.67 -28.17 40.76
C GLU A 43 -12.64 -27.01 40.52
N PHE A 44 -12.13 -25.79 40.37
CA PHE A 44 -12.95 -24.60 40.13
C PHE A 44 -13.72 -24.69 38.80
N VAL A 45 -13.07 -25.18 37.73
CA VAL A 45 -13.68 -25.40 36.41
C VAL A 45 -14.77 -26.46 36.48
N GLU A 46 -14.52 -27.58 37.17
CA GLU A 46 -15.51 -28.65 37.34
C GLU A 46 -16.71 -28.21 38.16
N ALA A 47 -16.48 -27.54 39.30
CA ALA A 47 -17.54 -27.07 40.20
C ALA A 47 -18.50 -26.07 39.53
N HIS A 48 -18.00 -25.25 38.61
CA HIS A 48 -18.79 -24.22 37.93
C HIS A 48 -19.18 -24.58 36.49
N GLY A 49 -18.85 -25.79 36.02
CA GLY A 49 -19.16 -26.25 34.66
C GLY A 49 -18.52 -25.39 33.56
N LEU A 50 -17.30 -24.91 33.78
CA LEU A 50 -16.57 -24.08 32.82
C LEU A 50 -15.97 -24.93 31.70
N GLU A 51 -15.61 -24.30 30.58
CA GLU A 51 -14.90 -25.00 29.51
C GLU A 51 -13.46 -25.33 29.92
N SER A 52 -12.92 -26.47 29.48
CA SER A 52 -11.61 -26.97 29.90
C SER A 52 -10.45 -26.00 29.63
N TRP A 53 -10.51 -25.23 28.54
CA TRP A 53 -9.48 -24.24 28.22
C TRP A 53 -9.42 -23.08 29.22
N VAL A 54 -10.50 -22.84 29.99
CA VAL A 54 -10.47 -21.86 31.08
C VAL A 54 -9.53 -22.33 32.17
N GLY A 55 -9.49 -23.63 32.47
CA GLY A 55 -8.53 -24.23 33.38
C GLY A 55 -7.10 -24.03 32.91
N GLU A 56 -6.83 -24.31 31.63
CA GLU A 56 -5.51 -24.06 31.02
C GLU A 56 -5.09 -22.58 31.12
N ALA A 57 -6.02 -21.65 30.96
CA ALA A 57 -5.74 -20.22 31.10
C ALA A 57 -5.46 -19.83 32.56
N LEU A 58 -6.17 -20.42 33.53
CA LEU A 58 -5.95 -20.20 34.96
C LEU A 58 -4.62 -20.81 35.43
N ASP A 59 -4.22 -21.97 34.90
CA ASP A 59 -2.93 -22.60 35.20
C ASP A 59 -1.73 -21.77 34.74
N MET A 60 -1.93 -20.86 33.78
CA MET A 60 -0.90 -19.93 33.32
C MET A 60 -0.80 -18.64 34.17
N LEU A 61 -1.70 -18.45 35.15
CA LEU A 61 -1.63 -17.32 36.09
C LEU A 61 -0.68 -17.63 37.24
N SER A 62 -0.12 -16.58 37.86
CA SER A 62 0.54 -16.76 39.15
C SER A 62 -0.49 -17.20 40.20
N PRO A 63 -0.08 -17.92 41.27
CA PRO A 63 -1.01 -18.33 42.33
C PRO A 63 -1.81 -17.16 42.90
N SER A 64 -1.18 -16.00 43.09
CA SER A 64 -1.84 -14.77 43.55
C SER A 64 -2.86 -14.20 42.57
N GLN A 65 -2.57 -14.20 41.27
CA GLN A 65 -3.51 -13.77 40.23
C GLN A 65 -4.68 -14.76 40.11
N CYS A 66 -4.39 -16.06 40.20
CA CYS A 66 -5.39 -17.13 40.15
C CYS A 66 -6.34 -17.02 41.33
N ALA A 67 -5.82 -16.87 42.56
CA ALA A 67 -6.60 -16.58 43.76
C ALA A 67 -7.45 -15.31 43.60
N ALA A 68 -6.89 -14.23 43.03
CA ALA A 68 -7.66 -13.01 42.76
C ALA A 68 -8.78 -13.18 41.73
N VAL A 69 -8.70 -14.19 40.85
CA VAL A 69 -9.76 -14.55 39.90
C VAL A 69 -10.79 -15.49 40.53
N ILE A 70 -10.35 -16.45 41.34
CA ILE A 70 -11.19 -17.53 41.92
C ILE A 70 -11.90 -17.09 43.21
N ASN A 71 -11.19 -16.42 44.13
CA ASN A 71 -11.66 -16.15 45.50
C ASN A 71 -12.80 -15.14 45.62
N PRO A 72 -12.94 -14.10 44.76
CA PRO A 72 -14.11 -13.24 44.83
C PRO A 72 -15.37 -14.08 44.61
N GLU A 73 -16.43 -13.83 45.38
CA GLU A 73 -17.75 -14.46 45.16
C GLU A 73 -18.27 -14.13 43.75
N LEU A 74 -17.86 -14.93 42.77
CA LEU A 74 -18.31 -14.80 41.41
C LEU A 74 -19.72 -15.39 41.35
N ASN A 75 -20.70 -14.55 41.06
CA ASN A 75 -22.08 -14.96 40.80
C ASN A 75 -22.19 -15.70 39.44
N LEU A 76 -21.42 -16.78 39.24
CA LEU A 76 -21.36 -17.55 38.01
C LEU A 76 -22.68 -18.27 37.72
N GLN A 77 -23.42 -18.65 38.77
CA GLN A 77 -24.72 -19.33 38.64
C GLN A 77 -25.79 -18.46 37.96
N SER A 78 -25.70 -17.13 38.10
CA SER A 78 -26.63 -16.19 37.47
C SER A 78 -26.14 -15.70 36.10
N ALA A 79 -24.86 -15.89 35.78
CA ALA A 79 -24.26 -15.37 34.57
C ALA A 79 -24.71 -16.17 33.34
N ARG A 80 -25.19 -15.47 32.30
CA ARG A 80 -25.55 -16.08 31.01
C ARG A 80 -24.36 -16.73 30.30
N ASN A 81 -23.14 -16.27 30.60
CA ASN A 81 -21.89 -16.78 30.05
C ASN A 81 -20.82 -16.79 31.16
N PRO A 82 -20.69 -17.87 31.94
CA PRO A 82 -19.75 -17.93 33.05
C PRO A 82 -18.29 -17.87 32.57
N ASN A 83 -17.96 -18.48 31.43
CA ASN A 83 -16.63 -18.39 30.81
C ASN A 83 -16.24 -16.92 30.51
N GLY A 84 -17.19 -16.13 30.03
CA GLY A 84 -16.97 -14.70 29.76
C GLY A 84 -16.68 -13.88 31.02
N VAL A 85 -17.30 -14.23 32.15
CA VAL A 85 -17.06 -13.57 33.45
C VAL A 85 -15.63 -13.85 33.92
N VAL A 86 -15.20 -15.11 33.88
CA VAL A 86 -13.85 -15.50 34.28
C VAL A 86 -12.80 -14.84 33.37
N VAL A 87 -12.98 -14.86 32.05
CA VAL A 87 -12.09 -14.16 31.11
C VAL A 87 -12.02 -12.66 31.40
N SER A 88 -13.16 -12.03 31.75
CA SER A 88 -13.18 -10.62 32.12
C SER A 88 -12.32 -10.33 33.36
N ARG A 89 -12.32 -11.23 34.36
CA ARG A 89 -11.44 -11.11 35.54
C ARG A 89 -9.98 -11.37 35.21
N ILE A 90 -9.67 -12.39 34.40
CA ILE A 90 -8.31 -12.62 33.88
C ILE A 90 -7.80 -11.34 33.19
N LYS A 91 -8.65 -10.68 32.40
CA LYS A 91 -8.29 -9.41 31.74
C LYS A 91 -7.95 -8.27 32.71
N GLN A 92 -8.47 -8.29 33.94
CA GLN A 92 -8.21 -7.26 34.95
C GLN A 92 -6.93 -7.51 35.75
N VAL A 93 -6.58 -8.79 36.01
CA VAL A 93 -5.44 -9.14 36.86
C VAL A 93 -4.16 -9.45 36.08
N ALA A 94 -4.29 -9.93 34.84
CA ALA A 94 -3.16 -10.38 34.05
C ALA A 94 -2.66 -9.29 33.08
N PRO A 95 -1.35 -9.01 33.03
CA PRO A 95 -0.77 -8.08 32.05
C PRO A 95 -1.00 -8.57 30.61
N VAL A 96 -0.93 -7.63 29.66
CA VAL A 96 -1.15 -7.89 28.22
C VAL A 96 -0.27 -9.05 27.73
N ASP A 97 1.02 -9.05 28.06
CA ASP A 97 1.98 -10.05 27.56
C ASP A 97 1.63 -11.47 28.01
N GLN A 98 1.23 -11.63 29.27
CA GLN A 98 0.78 -12.92 29.80
C GLN A 98 -0.51 -13.38 29.13
N ARG A 99 -1.44 -12.45 28.85
CA ARG A 99 -2.68 -12.76 28.10
C ARG A 99 -2.39 -13.15 26.66
N ILE A 100 -1.37 -12.60 26.01
CA ILE A 100 -0.93 -13.01 24.67
C ILE A 100 -0.44 -14.47 24.71
N GLN A 101 0.36 -14.85 25.72
CA GLN A 101 0.81 -16.23 25.88
C GLN A 101 -0.36 -17.21 26.10
N MET A 102 -1.33 -16.82 26.92
CA MET A 102 -2.57 -17.59 27.10
C MET A 102 -3.32 -17.73 25.78
N PHE A 103 -3.50 -16.62 25.04
CA PHE A 103 -4.17 -16.61 23.75
C PHE A 103 -3.51 -17.56 22.74
N ILE A 104 -2.18 -17.59 22.69
CA ILE A 104 -1.40 -18.49 21.83
C ILE A 104 -1.62 -19.94 22.23
N ARG A 105 -1.45 -20.26 23.53
CA ARG A 105 -1.51 -21.63 24.04
C ARG A 105 -2.91 -22.23 23.95
N VAL A 106 -3.92 -21.48 24.41
CA VAL A 106 -5.34 -21.89 24.41
C VAL A 106 -5.85 -22.15 22.99
N ASN A 107 -5.31 -21.49 21.97
CA ASN A 107 -5.75 -21.64 20.57
C ASN A 107 -4.81 -22.47 19.70
N ASP A 108 -3.70 -22.96 20.24
CA ASP A 108 -2.65 -23.67 19.50
C ASP A 108 -2.22 -22.91 18.22
N LEU A 109 -1.85 -21.63 18.40
CA LEU A 109 -1.50 -20.76 17.29
C LEU A 109 -0.09 -21.11 16.76
N ALA A 110 0.05 -21.12 15.44
CA ALA A 110 1.33 -21.35 14.78
C ALA A 110 2.34 -20.23 15.06
N GLU A 111 3.64 -20.56 15.01
CA GLU A 111 4.76 -19.65 15.29
C GLU A 111 4.69 -18.33 14.49
N GLY A 112 4.31 -18.39 13.21
CA GLY A 112 4.17 -17.18 12.39
C GLY A 112 3.12 -16.18 12.89
N VAL A 113 2.11 -16.64 13.66
CA VAL A 113 1.15 -15.74 14.32
C VAL A 113 1.77 -15.11 15.55
N VAL A 114 2.59 -15.86 16.30
CA VAL A 114 3.34 -15.38 17.47
C VAL A 114 4.31 -14.27 17.05
N ASP A 115 5.07 -14.50 15.98
CA ASP A 115 5.96 -13.50 15.38
C ASP A 115 5.20 -12.24 14.97
N ARG A 116 3.97 -12.39 14.48
CA ARG A 116 3.19 -11.22 14.09
C ARG A 116 2.68 -10.45 15.31
N LEU A 117 2.19 -11.13 16.34
CA LEU A 117 1.72 -10.53 17.59
C LEU A 117 2.86 -9.77 18.31
N SER A 118 4.09 -10.27 18.27
CA SER A 118 5.25 -9.60 18.90
C SER A 118 5.63 -8.27 18.23
N THR A 119 5.20 -8.05 16.97
CA THR A 119 5.43 -6.79 16.25
C THR A 119 4.36 -5.72 16.51
N LEU A 120 3.27 -6.06 17.21
CA LEU A 120 2.16 -5.15 17.49
C LEU A 120 2.39 -4.36 18.79
N THR A 121 1.74 -3.21 18.92
CA THR A 121 1.72 -2.48 20.20
C THR A 121 0.81 -3.20 21.21
N PRO A 122 0.99 -2.97 22.52
CA PRO A 122 0.12 -3.55 23.54
C PRO A 122 -1.36 -3.26 23.31
N GLU A 123 -1.71 -2.04 22.88
CA GLU A 123 -3.12 -1.67 22.61
C GLU A 123 -3.67 -2.44 21.40
N GLN A 124 -2.84 -2.69 20.38
CA GLN A 124 -3.22 -3.49 19.22
C GLN A 124 -3.43 -4.96 19.61
N CYS A 125 -2.55 -5.52 20.45
CA CYS A 125 -2.72 -6.88 20.97
C CYS A 125 -4.01 -7.03 21.77
N GLU A 126 -4.35 -6.04 22.61
CA GLU A 126 -5.62 -6.02 23.33
C GLU A 126 -6.81 -6.02 22.37
N ALA A 127 -6.77 -5.20 21.32
CA ALA A 127 -7.83 -5.15 20.30
C ALA A 127 -7.99 -6.51 19.57
N VAL A 128 -6.90 -7.24 19.31
CA VAL A 128 -6.96 -8.59 18.72
C VAL A 128 -7.69 -9.57 19.66
N MET A 129 -7.46 -9.44 20.97
CA MET A 129 -8.05 -10.27 22.02
C MET A 129 -9.42 -9.75 22.53
N GLU A 130 -9.93 -8.64 21.98
CA GLU A 130 -11.17 -8.01 22.44
C GLU A 130 -12.37 -8.93 22.22
N THR A 131 -12.40 -9.60 21.08
CA THR A 131 -13.44 -10.57 20.68
C THR A 131 -13.44 -11.87 21.47
N GLY A 132 -12.44 -12.09 22.34
CA GLY A 132 -12.36 -13.22 23.26
C GLY A 132 -11.01 -13.94 23.23
N LEU A 133 -10.68 -14.61 24.34
CA LEU A 133 -9.45 -15.36 24.51
C LEU A 133 -9.44 -16.68 23.72
N LYS A 134 -10.60 -17.30 23.48
CA LYS A 134 -10.75 -18.52 22.66
C LYS A 134 -11.42 -18.21 21.33
N ILE A 135 -10.84 -18.68 20.23
CA ILE A 135 -11.43 -18.65 18.89
C ILE A 135 -12.35 -19.87 18.76
N GLN A 136 -13.66 -19.64 18.85
CA GLN A 136 -14.66 -20.71 18.80
C GLN A 136 -14.94 -21.18 17.37
N LYS A 137 -15.14 -22.50 17.19
CA LYS A 137 -15.62 -23.16 15.96
C LYS A 137 -14.80 -22.91 14.68
N ALA A 138 -13.54 -22.51 14.79
CA ALA A 138 -12.66 -22.34 13.64
C ALA A 138 -11.90 -23.64 13.33
N VAL A 139 -11.94 -24.10 12.08
CA VAL A 139 -11.12 -25.22 11.60
C VAL A 139 -9.63 -24.86 11.62
N ASN A 140 -9.31 -23.57 11.42
CA ASN A 140 -7.96 -23.03 11.47
C ASN A 140 -7.92 -21.78 12.37
N PRO A 141 -7.58 -21.91 13.67
CA PRO A 141 -7.53 -20.79 14.59
C PRO A 141 -6.45 -19.76 14.21
N SER A 142 -5.30 -20.22 13.70
CA SER A 142 -4.20 -19.37 13.24
C SER A 142 -4.64 -18.42 12.12
N GLY A 143 -5.42 -18.91 11.14
CA GLY A 143 -5.96 -18.08 10.07
C GLY A 143 -6.92 -17.00 10.57
N VAL A 144 -7.77 -17.34 11.56
CA VAL A 144 -8.69 -16.36 12.17
C VAL A 144 -7.92 -15.32 12.99
N ALA A 145 -6.90 -15.73 13.75
CA ALA A 145 -6.03 -14.82 14.48
C ALA A 145 -5.32 -13.83 13.53
N MET A 146 -4.73 -14.32 12.44
CA MET A 146 -4.10 -13.47 11.42
C MET A 146 -5.08 -12.48 10.78
N LYS A 147 -6.31 -12.90 10.55
CA LYS A 147 -7.37 -12.00 10.06
C LYS A 147 -7.67 -10.89 11.06
N ARG A 148 -7.84 -11.22 12.35
CA ARG A 148 -8.05 -10.23 13.43
C ARG A 148 -6.89 -9.24 13.53
N ILE A 149 -5.64 -9.72 13.47
CA ILE A 149 -4.45 -8.87 13.44
C ILE A 149 -4.51 -7.88 12.27
N THR A 150 -4.88 -8.36 11.08
CA THR A 150 -5.01 -7.53 9.88
C THR A 150 -6.10 -6.47 10.02
N GLU A 151 -7.25 -6.83 10.62
CA GLU A 151 -8.35 -5.91 10.90
C GLU A 151 -7.94 -4.81 11.89
N VAL A 152 -7.25 -5.17 12.98
CA VAL A 152 -6.73 -4.21 13.96
C VAL A 152 -5.70 -3.28 13.34
N LEU A 153 -4.76 -3.80 12.55
CA LEU A 153 -3.78 -2.99 11.84
C LEU A 153 -4.47 -2.02 10.87
N LYS A 154 -5.51 -2.45 10.17
CA LYS A 154 -6.29 -1.61 9.26
C LYS A 154 -7.13 -0.56 9.99
N ALA A 155 -7.63 -0.87 11.18
CA ALA A 155 -8.42 0.05 12.00
C ALA A 155 -7.54 1.11 12.70
N THR A 156 -6.37 0.70 13.18
CA THR A 156 -5.40 1.58 13.86
C THR A 156 -4.54 2.38 12.90
N GLN A 157 -4.44 1.96 11.63
CA GLN A 157 -3.78 2.77 10.61
C GLN A 157 -4.47 4.14 10.60
N PRO A 158 -3.76 5.24 10.92
CA PRO A 158 -4.36 6.56 10.92
C PRO A 158 -4.93 6.74 9.53
N ARG A 159 -6.26 6.84 9.45
CA ARG A 159 -6.91 7.24 8.21
C ARG A 159 -6.37 8.63 7.96
N HIS A 160 -5.31 8.70 7.16
CA HIS A 160 -4.84 9.92 6.54
C HIS A 160 -6.00 10.36 5.65
N ARG A 161 -7.00 10.99 6.28
CA ARG A 161 -7.88 11.91 5.60
C ARG A 161 -6.90 12.88 4.99
N PRO A 162 -6.81 12.96 3.65
CA PRO A 162 -5.93 13.92 3.02
C PRO A 162 -6.31 15.25 3.65
N VAL A 163 -5.32 15.91 4.26
CA VAL A 163 -5.45 17.29 4.69
C VAL A 163 -5.93 18.00 3.44
N ALA A 164 -7.22 18.34 3.41
CA ALA A 164 -7.75 19.16 2.37
C ALA A 164 -7.02 20.48 2.56
N LEU A 165 -5.95 20.67 1.79
CA LEU A 165 -5.38 21.98 1.57
C LEU A 165 -6.53 22.76 0.96
N VAL A 166 -7.26 23.47 1.82
CA VAL A 166 -8.18 24.52 1.41
C VAL A 166 -7.33 25.41 0.54
N SER A 167 -7.55 25.35 -0.78
CA SER A 167 -6.92 26.24 -1.73
C SER A 167 -7.16 27.65 -1.20
N ARG A 168 -6.12 28.25 -0.62
CA ARG A 168 -6.09 29.64 -0.21
C ARG A 168 -6.04 30.43 -1.50
N HIS A 169 -7.19 30.55 -2.15
CA HIS A 169 -7.36 31.41 -3.30
C HIS A 169 -7.14 32.84 -2.80
N ALA A 170 -5.95 33.33 -3.14
CA ALA A 170 -5.60 34.70 -3.44
C ALA A 170 -6.73 35.70 -3.22
N SER A 171 -6.71 36.34 -2.05
CA SER A 171 -6.97 37.76 -1.95
C SER A 171 -5.93 38.50 -2.79
N GLU A 172 -6.35 39.10 -3.90
CA GLU A 172 -5.85 40.40 -4.41
C GLU A 172 -6.49 40.71 -5.77
N GLY A 173 -7.37 41.71 -5.80
CA GLY A 173 -7.88 42.32 -7.04
C GLY A 173 -9.05 43.26 -6.76
N PRO A 174 -9.01 44.54 -7.19
CA PRO A 174 -9.61 45.64 -6.45
C PRO A 174 -10.99 46.07 -6.98
N VAL A 175 -11.70 46.77 -6.10
CA VAL A 175 -12.75 47.78 -6.35
C VAL A 175 -12.81 48.30 -7.79
N GLY A 176 -13.90 47.98 -8.47
CA GLY A 176 -14.25 48.50 -9.80
C GLY A 176 -15.76 48.58 -9.96
N SER A 177 -16.33 49.65 -9.39
CA SER A 177 -17.69 50.15 -9.63
C SER A 177 -17.97 50.27 -11.13
N GLY A 178 -19.09 49.72 -11.61
CA GLY A 178 -19.40 49.70 -13.04
C GLY A 178 -20.75 49.09 -13.41
N SER A 179 -21.80 49.62 -12.80
CA SER A 179 -23.14 49.84 -13.38
C SER A 179 -23.46 49.36 -14.81
N TYR A 180 -24.62 48.68 -14.90
CA TYR A 180 -25.60 48.65 -16.00
C TYR A 180 -25.13 48.28 -17.42
N ARG A 181 -25.80 47.30 -18.06
CA ARG A 181 -26.87 47.54 -19.06
C ARG A 181 -27.15 46.27 -19.88
N ASN A 182 -28.45 45.97 -19.96
CA ASN A 182 -29.13 45.16 -20.98
C ASN A 182 -28.46 45.16 -22.36
N GLN A 183 -28.46 44.01 -23.04
CA GLN A 183 -29.31 43.82 -24.24
C GLN A 183 -29.17 42.41 -24.83
N ARG A 184 -30.30 41.70 -24.83
CA ARG A 184 -30.67 40.77 -25.92
C ARG A 184 -30.55 41.50 -27.26
N TYR A 185 -30.06 40.84 -28.30
CA TYR A 185 -30.69 40.74 -29.62
C TYR A 185 -29.87 39.82 -30.53
N SER A 186 -30.59 38.87 -31.13
CA SER A 186 -30.52 38.47 -32.54
C SER A 186 -29.19 38.07 -33.19
N SER A 187 -29.12 36.77 -33.45
CA SER A 187 -29.13 36.18 -34.80
C SER A 187 -27.83 35.65 -35.42
N PRO A 188 -27.95 34.53 -36.18
CA PRO A 188 -26.86 33.80 -36.81
C PRO A 188 -26.60 34.30 -38.24
N GLY A 189 -25.39 34.09 -38.76
CA GLY A 189 -25.13 34.32 -40.18
C GLY A 189 -23.66 34.30 -40.60
N ALA A 190 -23.28 33.23 -41.30
CA ALA A 190 -22.45 33.16 -42.49
C ALA A 190 -21.24 34.11 -42.65
N ARG A 191 -20.06 33.51 -42.93
CA ARG A 191 -19.20 33.71 -44.13
C ARG A 191 -17.83 33.07 -43.84
N ARG A 192 -17.39 32.04 -44.57
CA ARG A 192 -16.86 32.05 -45.96
C ARG A 192 -15.54 32.84 -46.07
N GLY A 193 -14.45 32.08 -46.10
CA GLY A 193 -13.34 32.32 -47.03
C GLY A 193 -12.08 32.98 -46.48
N GLY A 194 -10.93 32.38 -46.81
CA GLY A 194 -9.77 33.17 -47.24
C GLY A 194 -8.40 32.79 -46.67
N ASN A 195 -7.57 32.28 -47.58
CA ASN A 195 -6.12 32.52 -47.71
C ASN A 195 -5.15 32.03 -46.62
N ARG A 196 -4.26 31.08 -46.92
CA ARG A 196 -3.01 31.26 -47.70
C ARG A 196 -2.15 32.45 -47.25
N ARG A 197 -1.07 32.16 -46.53
CA ARG A 197 0.28 32.76 -46.63
C ARG A 197 1.23 31.91 -45.79
N SER A 198 2.09 31.12 -46.41
CA SER A 198 3.41 31.49 -46.93
C SER A 198 4.50 31.50 -45.84
N TYR A 199 5.29 30.43 -45.88
CA TYR A 199 6.72 30.29 -45.67
C TYR A 199 7.49 31.54 -45.20
N SER A 200 8.21 31.42 -44.08
CA SER A 200 9.54 31.98 -43.90
C SER A 200 10.30 31.30 -42.76
N ARG A 201 11.44 30.69 -43.13
CA ARG A 201 12.75 30.76 -42.47
C ARG A 201 12.73 30.69 -40.94
N GLY A 202 13.16 29.60 -40.30
CA GLY A 202 14.52 29.08 -40.40
C GLY A 202 15.44 29.86 -39.46
N ARG A 203 15.75 29.30 -38.28
CA ARG A 203 16.99 29.49 -37.49
C ARG A 203 16.87 28.78 -36.14
N GLY A 204 17.92 28.05 -35.78
CA GLY A 204 18.28 27.77 -34.37
C GLY A 204 17.45 26.69 -33.67
N ARG A 205 17.54 25.44 -34.13
CA ARG A 205 17.25 24.26 -33.28
C ARG A 205 18.52 23.93 -32.48
N GLU A 206 19.06 24.92 -31.78
CA GLU A 206 20.03 24.68 -30.72
C GLU A 206 19.24 24.07 -29.57
N GLU A 207 19.51 22.79 -29.32
CA GLU A 207 19.66 22.21 -27.99
C GLU A 207 19.00 22.97 -26.83
N ALA A 208 17.69 23.18 -26.93
CA ALA A 208 16.81 23.20 -25.78
C ALA A 208 16.80 21.75 -25.27
N SER A 209 17.92 21.38 -24.64
CA SER A 209 18.01 20.33 -23.65
C SER A 209 16.74 20.46 -22.84
N SER A 210 15.88 19.50 -23.11
CA SER A 210 14.62 19.31 -22.44
C SER A 210 15.03 19.08 -20.99
N ARG A 211 15.15 20.18 -20.24
CA ARG A 211 15.20 20.23 -18.78
C ARG A 211 13.85 19.68 -18.37
N SER A 212 13.81 18.36 -18.43
CA SER A 212 12.74 17.52 -17.99
C SER A 212 12.38 18.00 -16.60
N SER A 213 11.11 18.33 -16.43
CA SER A 213 10.50 19.03 -15.32
C SER A 213 10.50 18.24 -14.01
N TYR A 214 11.54 17.44 -13.74
CA TYR A 214 11.76 16.64 -12.54
C TYR A 214 12.00 17.48 -11.26
N GLN A 215 11.88 18.81 -11.30
CA GLN A 215 12.22 19.69 -10.16
C GLN A 215 11.04 20.39 -9.47
N GLN A 216 9.81 20.27 -9.95
CA GLN A 216 8.69 21.01 -9.34
C GLN A 216 7.63 20.08 -8.77
N GLY A 217 7.91 19.52 -7.60
CA GLY A 217 6.97 18.64 -6.93
C GLY A 217 7.34 18.26 -5.51
N GLY A 218 7.65 19.24 -4.66
CA GLY A 218 7.43 19.10 -3.21
C GLY A 218 8.59 18.56 -2.37
N VAL A 219 9.10 19.46 -1.53
CA VAL A 219 9.75 19.22 -0.22
C VAL A 219 11.04 18.41 -0.26
N GLY A 220 12.17 19.13 -0.15
CA GLY A 220 13.55 18.64 -0.08
C GLY A 220 13.87 17.70 1.08
N SER A 221 13.25 16.53 1.10
CA SER A 221 13.76 15.37 1.82
C SER A 221 14.96 14.87 1.02
N SER A 222 16.15 15.24 1.48
CA SER A 222 17.41 14.67 0.99
C SER A 222 17.27 13.16 0.90
N MET A 223 17.68 12.58 -0.22
CA MET A 223 17.66 11.13 -0.41
C MET A 223 18.40 10.45 0.75
N PRO A 224 17.87 9.35 1.33
CA PRO A 224 18.58 8.61 2.35
C PRO A 224 19.99 8.24 1.89
N SER A 225 20.98 8.33 2.78
CA SER A 225 22.40 8.19 2.43
C SER A 225 22.73 6.81 1.85
N ASP A 226 22.05 5.76 2.31
CA ASP A 226 22.17 4.40 1.81
C ASP A 226 21.70 4.29 0.34
N VAL A 227 20.60 4.95 0.00
CA VAL A 227 20.10 5.02 -1.38
C VAL A 227 21.01 5.86 -2.25
N GLN A 228 21.45 7.02 -1.76
CA GLN A 228 22.35 7.90 -2.49
C GLN A 228 23.67 7.20 -2.83
N GLN A 229 24.25 6.49 -1.86
CA GLN A 229 25.45 5.68 -2.06
C GLN A 229 25.20 4.57 -3.09
N ALA A 230 24.10 3.83 -2.98
CA ALA A 230 23.77 2.76 -3.94
C ALA A 230 23.57 3.31 -5.36
N MET A 231 22.96 4.49 -5.50
CA MET A 231 22.79 5.15 -6.80
C MET A 231 24.12 5.57 -7.42
N GLU A 232 25.02 6.15 -6.63
CA GLU A 232 26.34 6.57 -7.07
C GLU A 232 27.23 5.38 -7.42
N GLU A 233 27.24 4.35 -6.56
CA GLU A 233 28.07 3.16 -6.73
C GLU A 233 27.66 2.31 -7.94
N LEU A 234 26.36 2.15 -8.17
CA LEU A 234 25.82 1.28 -9.22
C LEU A 234 25.43 2.06 -10.49
N GLY A 235 25.51 3.40 -10.47
CA GLY A 235 25.05 4.24 -11.59
C GLY A 235 23.55 4.11 -11.85
N LEU A 236 22.73 4.12 -10.80
CA LEU A 236 21.28 3.98 -10.95
C LEU A 236 20.62 5.25 -11.45
N ASP A 237 19.62 5.09 -12.31
CA ASP A 237 18.77 6.20 -12.71
C ASP A 237 18.08 6.88 -11.51
N PRO A 238 17.86 8.22 -11.56
CA PRO A 238 17.21 8.97 -10.48
C PRO A 238 15.84 8.43 -10.07
N TRP A 239 15.05 7.96 -11.04
CA TRP A 239 13.71 7.40 -10.75
C TRP A 239 13.78 6.10 -9.95
N CYS A 240 14.86 5.32 -10.10
CA CYS A 240 15.06 4.08 -9.35
C CYS A 240 15.37 4.37 -7.88
N GLY A 241 16.20 5.38 -7.62
CA GLY A 241 16.43 5.91 -6.27
C GLY A 241 15.15 6.36 -5.57
N GLU A 242 14.25 6.97 -6.34
CA GLU A 242 12.97 7.48 -5.83
C GLU A 242 11.98 6.36 -5.46
N VAL A 243 12.07 5.20 -6.14
CA VAL A 243 11.38 3.96 -5.74
C VAL A 243 12.01 3.38 -4.48
N LEU A 244 13.34 3.23 -4.44
CA LEU A 244 14.07 2.70 -3.28
C LEU A 244 13.79 3.52 -2.01
N ARG A 245 13.70 4.85 -2.13
CA ARG A 245 13.40 5.77 -1.03
C ARG A 245 12.03 5.48 -0.39
N ARG A 246 11.04 5.04 -1.16
CA ARG A 246 9.68 4.76 -0.68
C ARG A 246 9.50 3.35 -0.12
N LEU A 247 10.43 2.44 -0.40
CA LEU A 247 10.42 1.12 0.23
C LEU A 247 10.70 1.25 1.73
N SER A 248 10.17 0.28 2.49
CA SER A 248 10.53 0.14 3.90
C SER A 248 12.04 -0.04 4.03
N LEU A 249 12.59 0.37 5.18
CA LEU A 249 14.04 0.30 5.44
C LEU A 249 14.57 -1.12 5.21
N TRP A 250 13.87 -2.14 5.70
CA TRP A 250 14.28 -3.54 5.56
C TRP A 250 14.25 -4.03 4.11
N GLN A 251 13.19 -3.71 3.34
CA GLN A 251 13.12 -4.09 1.93
C GLN A 251 14.25 -3.44 1.13
N ARG A 252 14.48 -2.15 1.37
CA ARG A 252 15.56 -1.39 0.73
C ARG A 252 16.93 -1.97 1.06
N GLN A 253 17.21 -2.27 2.34
CA GLN A 253 18.46 -2.92 2.75
C GLN A 253 18.63 -4.30 2.11
N THR A 254 17.56 -5.09 2.03
CA THR A 254 17.57 -6.41 1.40
C THR A 254 17.90 -6.30 -0.09
N VAL A 255 17.22 -5.40 -0.81
CA VAL A 255 17.46 -5.12 -2.23
C VAL A 255 18.90 -4.65 -2.45
N ILE A 256 19.38 -3.66 -1.70
CA ILE A 256 20.76 -3.13 -1.82
C ILE A 256 21.80 -4.22 -1.54
N ARG A 257 21.59 -5.04 -0.49
CA ARG A 257 22.48 -6.15 -0.14
C ARG A 257 22.56 -7.20 -1.25
N GLU A 258 21.43 -7.56 -1.85
CA GLU A 258 21.40 -8.51 -2.97
C GLU A 258 22.10 -7.96 -4.22
N ILE A 259 21.96 -6.66 -4.50
CA ILE A 259 22.54 -6.02 -5.69
C ILE A 259 24.03 -5.72 -5.54
N GLY A 260 24.54 -5.53 -4.32
CA GLY A 260 25.97 -5.25 -4.07
C GLY A 260 26.92 -6.31 -4.67
N THR A 261 26.41 -7.49 -4.98
CA THR A 261 27.14 -8.58 -5.66
C THR A 261 27.24 -8.42 -7.19
N MET A 262 26.47 -7.52 -7.80
CA MET A 262 26.26 -7.41 -9.25
C MET A 262 26.90 -6.15 -9.87
N ARG A 263 28.17 -5.90 -9.57
CA ARG A 263 28.95 -4.88 -10.29
C ARG A 263 29.21 -5.39 -11.72
N SER A 264 29.00 -4.56 -12.75
CA SER A 264 29.13 -4.87 -14.20
C SER A 264 27.85 -5.27 -14.98
N VAL A 265 26.66 -5.02 -14.46
CA VAL A 265 25.43 -5.22 -15.23
C VAL A 265 25.19 -4.08 -16.23
N ARG A 266 24.83 -4.41 -17.48
CA ARG A 266 24.56 -3.43 -18.55
C ARG A 266 23.42 -2.45 -18.24
N ASN A 267 22.39 -2.92 -17.54
CA ASN A 267 21.26 -2.11 -17.08
C ASN A 267 21.02 -2.35 -15.58
N PRO A 268 21.72 -1.63 -14.70
CA PRO A 268 21.64 -1.86 -13.26
C PRO A 268 20.22 -1.51 -12.74
N SER A 269 19.61 -0.41 -13.20
CA SER A 269 18.26 -0.01 -12.79
C SER A 269 17.18 -1.05 -13.12
N GLY A 270 17.29 -1.74 -14.26
CA GLY A 270 16.40 -2.84 -14.61
C GLY A 270 16.50 -4.02 -13.64
N VAL A 271 17.73 -4.40 -13.26
CA VAL A 271 17.96 -5.48 -12.29
C VAL A 271 17.47 -5.09 -10.90
N VAL A 272 17.74 -3.85 -10.46
CA VAL A 272 17.24 -3.34 -9.18
C VAL A 272 15.71 -3.42 -9.14
N MET A 273 15.02 -2.98 -10.19
CA MET A 273 13.58 -3.08 -10.27
C MET A 273 13.06 -4.53 -10.26
N SER A 274 13.78 -5.46 -10.89
CA SER A 274 13.44 -6.87 -10.81
C SER A 274 13.51 -7.39 -9.37
N ARG A 275 14.54 -7.00 -8.61
CA ARG A 275 14.67 -7.36 -7.19
C ARG A 275 13.58 -6.72 -6.33
N ILE A 276 13.31 -5.43 -6.54
CA ILE A 276 12.22 -4.72 -5.87
C ILE A 276 10.88 -5.44 -6.09
N ARG A 277 10.59 -5.91 -7.31
CA ARG A 277 9.37 -6.68 -7.60
C ARG A 277 9.30 -8.04 -6.91
N ALA A 278 10.44 -8.66 -6.62
CA ALA A 278 10.49 -9.92 -5.88
C ALA A 278 10.32 -9.72 -4.36
N THR A 279 10.80 -8.60 -3.81
CA THR A 279 10.79 -8.34 -2.37
C THR A 279 9.54 -7.57 -1.89
N ALA A 280 9.02 -6.64 -2.70
CA ALA A 280 7.90 -5.79 -2.33
C ALA A 280 6.55 -6.37 -2.76
N LYS A 281 5.51 -6.13 -1.96
CA LYS A 281 4.15 -6.57 -2.30
C LYS A 281 3.59 -5.72 -3.43
N THR A 282 2.73 -6.31 -4.26
CA THR A 282 2.08 -5.60 -5.38
C THR A 282 1.33 -4.35 -4.94
N ASP A 283 0.68 -4.38 -3.77
CA ASP A 283 -0.06 -3.22 -3.25
C ASP A 283 0.85 -2.06 -2.83
N GLU A 284 2.03 -2.37 -2.29
CA GLU A 284 3.04 -1.36 -1.93
C GLU A 284 3.62 -0.74 -3.20
N LEU A 285 3.93 -1.57 -4.20
CA LEU A 285 4.38 -1.10 -5.51
C LEU A 285 3.33 -0.25 -6.20
N LEU A 286 2.04 -0.58 -6.05
CA LEU A 286 0.96 0.22 -6.60
C LEU A 286 0.88 1.59 -5.93
N ALA A 287 0.99 1.66 -4.61
CA ALA A 287 1.02 2.94 -3.89
C ALA A 287 2.20 3.81 -4.35
N ILE A 288 3.39 3.21 -4.51
CA ILE A 288 4.58 3.87 -5.04
C ILE A 288 4.35 4.36 -6.48
N PHE A 289 3.73 3.52 -7.32
CA PHE A 289 3.40 3.84 -8.70
C PHE A 289 2.47 5.05 -8.81
N ILE A 290 1.42 5.11 -7.99
CA ILE A 290 0.46 6.22 -7.94
C ILE A 290 1.16 7.52 -7.55
N ASP A 291 1.97 7.48 -6.49
CA ASP A 291 2.63 8.66 -5.94
C ASP A 291 3.71 9.21 -6.88
N ILE A 292 4.59 8.36 -7.40
CA ILE A 292 5.69 8.77 -8.30
C ILE A 292 5.17 9.41 -9.58
N ASN A 293 4.06 8.91 -10.12
CA ASN A 293 3.48 9.44 -11.36
C ASN A 293 2.45 10.56 -11.12
N GLY A 294 2.17 10.91 -9.87
CA GLY A 294 1.19 11.94 -9.51
C GLY A 294 -0.20 11.65 -10.09
N LEU A 295 -0.68 10.40 -9.95
CA LEU A 295 -1.96 10.01 -10.52
C LEU A 295 -3.13 10.66 -9.75
N ASP A 296 -4.20 10.99 -10.49
CA ASP A 296 -5.41 11.55 -9.92
C ASP A 296 -6.22 10.50 -9.16
N ARG A 297 -7.06 10.94 -8.23
CA ARG A 297 -7.90 10.07 -7.39
C ARG A 297 -8.79 9.13 -8.21
N GLY A 298 -9.23 9.58 -9.38
CA GLY A 298 -10.06 8.77 -10.27
C GLY A 298 -9.30 7.60 -10.89
N THR A 299 -8.03 7.80 -11.28
CA THR A 299 -7.16 6.74 -11.79
C THR A 299 -6.69 5.82 -10.67
N GLU A 300 -6.36 6.39 -9.51
CA GLU A 300 -6.04 5.64 -8.30
C GLU A 300 -7.18 4.69 -7.89
N ALA A 301 -8.42 5.18 -7.80
CA ALA A 301 -9.57 4.34 -7.42
C ALA A 301 -9.73 3.13 -8.36
N LYS A 302 -9.62 3.37 -9.68
CA LYS A 302 -9.67 2.30 -10.68
C LYS A 302 -8.56 1.26 -10.51
N LEU A 303 -7.35 1.69 -10.20
CA LEU A 303 -6.24 0.76 -9.95
C LEU A 303 -6.50 -0.11 -8.71
N TRP A 304 -7.12 0.44 -7.67
CA TRP A 304 -7.50 -0.32 -6.48
C TRP A 304 -8.71 -1.24 -6.68
N GLU A 305 -9.52 -1.03 -7.72
CA GLU A 305 -10.60 -1.94 -8.10
C GLU A 305 -10.08 -3.18 -8.84
N LEU A 306 -8.90 -3.11 -9.46
CA LEU A 306 -8.27 -4.24 -10.16
C LEU A 306 -7.82 -5.35 -9.20
N THR A 307 -7.76 -6.58 -9.73
CA THR A 307 -7.14 -7.72 -9.03
C THR A 307 -5.63 -7.55 -8.89
N PRO A 308 -4.96 -8.23 -7.93
CA PRO A 308 -3.52 -8.16 -7.77
C PRO A 308 -2.72 -8.51 -9.02
N GLU A 309 -3.15 -9.51 -9.80
CA GLU A 309 -2.50 -9.88 -11.06
C GLU A 309 -2.61 -8.76 -12.10
N GLN A 310 -3.80 -8.17 -12.26
CA GLN A 310 -4.02 -7.06 -13.18
C GLN A 310 -3.22 -5.81 -12.78
N ARG A 311 -3.10 -5.52 -11.48
CA ARG A 311 -2.24 -4.43 -10.98
C ARG A 311 -0.79 -4.64 -11.37
N ALA A 312 -0.28 -5.86 -11.20
CA ALA A 312 1.07 -6.22 -11.60
C ALA A 312 1.27 -6.03 -13.11
N GLU A 313 0.30 -6.44 -13.93
CA GLU A 313 0.35 -6.29 -15.38
C GLU A 313 0.35 -4.82 -15.83
N VAL A 314 -0.45 -3.95 -15.19
CA VAL A 314 -0.44 -2.50 -15.47
C VAL A 314 0.93 -1.86 -15.16
N MET A 315 1.62 -2.37 -14.14
CA MET A 315 2.95 -1.90 -13.73
C MET A 315 4.11 -2.59 -14.45
N ALA A 316 3.88 -3.74 -15.11
CA ALA A 316 4.92 -4.55 -15.74
C ALA A 316 5.79 -3.77 -16.77
N PRO A 317 5.22 -2.88 -17.61
CA PRO A 317 6.00 -2.05 -18.53
C PRO A 317 6.99 -1.09 -17.85
N GLY A 318 6.83 -0.84 -16.56
CA GLY A 318 7.66 0.06 -15.77
C GLY A 318 6.83 0.87 -14.78
N ILE A 319 7.40 1.07 -13.59
CA ILE A 319 6.80 1.89 -12.52
C ILE A 319 6.80 3.38 -12.91
N TYR A 320 7.75 3.85 -13.71
CA TYR A 320 7.76 5.23 -14.17
C TYR A 320 7.14 5.34 -15.57
N VAL A 321 6.11 6.17 -15.73
CA VAL A 321 5.46 6.38 -17.02
C VAL A 321 6.22 7.44 -17.82
N GLN A 322 7.17 6.99 -18.64
CA GLN A 322 8.05 7.85 -19.44
C GLN A 322 7.38 8.32 -20.74
N ASN A 323 7.83 9.46 -21.27
CA ASN A 323 7.50 9.98 -22.61
C ASN A 323 6.01 10.19 -22.90
N VAL A 324 5.21 10.42 -21.85
CA VAL A 324 3.78 10.72 -22.00
C VAL A 324 3.48 12.16 -21.64
N ARG A 325 2.56 12.78 -22.40
CA ARG A 325 2.09 14.15 -22.11
C ARG A 325 1.19 14.19 -20.86
N ASN A 326 0.48 13.10 -20.58
CA ASN A 326 -0.41 12.97 -19.43
C ASN A 326 -0.33 11.55 -18.85
N PRO A 327 0.26 11.36 -17.66
CA PRO A 327 0.39 10.04 -17.04
C PRO A 327 -0.95 9.39 -16.74
N ASN A 328 -1.96 10.17 -16.29
CA ASN A 328 -3.30 9.66 -16.01
C ASN A 328 -3.95 9.01 -17.23
N THR A 329 -3.81 9.63 -18.41
CA THR A 329 -4.36 9.08 -19.65
C THR A 329 -3.65 7.80 -20.06
N ALA A 330 -2.31 7.77 -19.95
CA ALA A 330 -1.52 6.60 -20.27
C ALA A 330 -1.84 5.42 -19.34
N VAL A 331 -1.94 5.66 -18.03
CA VAL A 331 -2.31 4.61 -17.06
C VAL A 331 -3.74 4.12 -17.27
N ARG A 332 -4.70 5.01 -17.50
CA ARG A 332 -6.08 4.59 -17.83
C ARG A 332 -6.13 3.72 -19.09
N SER A 333 -5.30 4.02 -20.09
CA SER A 333 -5.18 3.17 -21.28
C SER A 333 -4.62 1.79 -20.93
N ARG A 334 -3.60 1.70 -20.06
CA ARG A 334 -3.06 0.42 -19.59
C ARG A 334 -4.11 -0.39 -18.83
N VAL A 335 -4.82 0.26 -17.90
CA VAL A 335 -5.93 -0.36 -17.14
C VAL A 335 -6.98 -0.93 -18.09
N SER A 336 -7.43 -0.13 -19.06
CA SER A 336 -8.42 -0.59 -20.04
C SER A 336 -7.94 -1.77 -20.89
N ASN A 337 -6.65 -1.82 -21.23
CA ASN A 337 -6.09 -2.96 -21.97
C ASN A 337 -6.10 -4.23 -21.10
N VAL A 338 -5.64 -4.12 -19.86
CA VAL A 338 -5.57 -5.24 -18.92
C VAL A 338 -6.96 -5.78 -18.55
N GLU A 339 -7.95 -4.91 -18.37
CA GLU A 339 -9.35 -5.31 -18.15
C GLU A 339 -9.93 -6.10 -19.34
N GLN A 340 -9.45 -5.82 -20.55
CA GLN A 340 -9.81 -6.56 -21.76
C GLN A 340 -9.01 -7.85 -21.94
N GLY A 341 -8.15 -8.21 -20.98
CA GLY A 341 -7.27 -9.38 -21.07
C GLY A 341 -6.09 -9.20 -22.05
N ARG A 342 -5.77 -7.95 -22.41
CA ARG A 342 -4.63 -7.60 -23.27
C ARG A 342 -3.42 -7.20 -22.44
N GLY A 343 -2.23 -7.24 -23.04
CA GLY A 343 -1.04 -6.69 -22.39
C GLY A 343 -1.18 -5.18 -22.13
N ALA A 344 -0.63 -4.67 -21.03
CA ALA A 344 -0.81 -3.27 -20.64
C ALA A 344 -0.37 -2.27 -21.72
N MET A 345 0.70 -2.59 -22.47
CA MET A 345 1.21 -1.78 -23.59
C MET A 345 0.76 -2.26 -24.96
N GLU A 346 -0.08 -3.30 -25.01
CA GLU A 346 -0.59 -3.80 -26.28
C GLU A 346 -1.39 -2.68 -26.96
N ARG A 347 -1.03 -2.38 -28.20
CA ARG A 347 -1.71 -1.34 -28.95
C ARG A 347 -3.13 -1.85 -29.19
N GLY A 348 -4.09 -1.26 -28.48
CA GLY A 348 -5.50 -1.60 -28.65
C GLY A 348 -5.90 -1.54 -30.13
N PRO A 349 -7.02 -2.19 -30.50
CA PRO A 349 -7.51 -2.16 -31.88
C PRO A 349 -7.50 -0.70 -32.32
N PRO A 350 -6.91 -0.37 -33.49
CA PRO A 350 -6.86 1.01 -33.94
C PRO A 350 -8.27 1.54 -33.79
N TRP A 351 -8.46 2.55 -32.91
CA TRP A 351 -9.77 3.09 -32.57
C TRP A 351 -10.47 3.27 -33.90
N ARG A 352 -11.33 2.32 -34.25
CA ARG A 352 -12.15 2.45 -35.43
C ARG A 352 -12.93 3.66 -35.04
N LYS A 353 -12.71 4.73 -35.79
CA LYS A 353 -13.39 6.00 -35.63
C LYS A 353 -14.82 5.64 -35.97
N ASP A 354 -15.50 5.04 -35.00
CA ASP A 354 -16.80 4.43 -35.15
C ASP A 354 -17.67 5.52 -35.72
N GLY A 355 -18.25 5.15 -36.86
CA GLY A 355 -18.86 6.02 -37.84
C GLY A 355 -19.15 7.39 -37.28
N ARG A 356 -18.26 8.34 -37.55
CA ARG A 356 -18.81 9.61 -37.98
C ARG A 356 -19.43 9.25 -39.31
N ASP A 357 -20.69 8.83 -39.22
CA ASP A 357 -21.53 8.48 -40.34
C ASP A 357 -21.19 9.47 -41.43
N ASP A 358 -20.61 8.95 -42.50
CA ASP A 358 -20.91 9.43 -43.83
C ASP A 358 -22.42 9.30 -43.96
N LYS A 359 -23.14 10.24 -43.32
CA LYS A 359 -24.50 10.64 -43.63
C LYS A 359 -24.40 11.47 -44.92
N GLU A 360 -23.71 10.89 -45.90
CA GLU A 360 -23.57 11.35 -47.25
C GLU A 360 -24.42 10.37 -48.05
N GLY A 361 -25.66 10.78 -48.35
CA GLY A 361 -26.35 10.23 -49.51
C GLY A 361 -27.41 9.16 -49.28
N SER A 362 -28.31 9.33 -48.31
CA SER A 362 -29.71 8.88 -48.52
C SER A 362 -30.62 10.11 -48.58
N ARG A 363 -30.28 11.04 -49.49
CA ARG A 363 -31.24 12.01 -50.00
C ARG A 363 -31.99 11.29 -51.12
N GLU A 364 -32.96 10.52 -50.66
CA GLU A 364 -33.91 9.78 -51.47
C GLU A 364 -34.63 10.73 -52.44
N GLU A 365 -34.92 10.15 -53.59
CA GLU A 365 -35.38 10.74 -54.83
C GLU A 365 -36.56 11.68 -54.69
N GLY A 366 -36.39 12.87 -55.25
CA GLY A 366 -37.48 13.83 -55.31
C GLY A 366 -37.16 15.08 -56.12
N LYS A 367 -36.64 14.93 -57.35
CA LYS A 367 -37.00 15.80 -58.48
C LYS A 367 -36.39 15.36 -59.80
N LYS A 368 -37.32 15.17 -60.73
CA LYS A 368 -37.18 14.95 -62.16
C LYS A 368 -36.37 16.07 -62.81
N ASP A 369 -35.77 15.68 -63.94
CA ASP A 369 -35.41 16.52 -65.08
C ASP A 369 -34.37 17.62 -64.82
N ARG A 370 -33.19 17.48 -65.43
CA ARG A 370 -32.87 18.08 -66.74
C ARG A 370 -31.35 18.27 -66.90
N PHE A 371 -30.89 18.03 -68.12
CA PHE A 371 -29.62 18.48 -68.72
C PHE A 371 -28.33 17.71 -68.39
N THR A 372 -28.11 16.70 -69.25
CA THR A 372 -26.92 16.51 -70.11
C THR A 372 -25.72 17.44 -69.89
N ARG A 373 -24.53 16.83 -69.75
CA ARG A 373 -23.26 17.05 -70.50
C ARG A 373 -22.09 16.72 -69.57
N ARG A 374 -21.34 15.64 -69.84
CA ARG A 374 -20.22 15.51 -70.79
C ARG A 374 -18.88 15.72 -70.06
N ASP A 375 -17.90 14.90 -70.44
CA ASP A 375 -16.49 14.85 -70.02
C ASP A 375 -16.22 14.05 -68.72
N ASP A 376 -15.84 12.77 -68.77
CA ASP A 376 -14.74 12.14 -69.54
C ASP A 376 -13.38 12.76 -69.18
N ARG A 377 -12.69 12.15 -68.19
CA ARG A 377 -11.22 12.02 -68.11
C ARG A 377 -10.77 11.25 -66.86
N ARG A 378 -10.57 9.95 -67.08
CA ARG A 378 -9.33 9.20 -66.82
C ARG A 378 -8.42 9.70 -65.68
N ARG A 379 -8.19 8.84 -64.68
CA ARG A 379 -6.85 8.30 -64.33
C ARG A 379 -6.91 7.26 -63.20
N PRO A 380 -6.46 6.01 -63.43
CA PRO A 380 -6.13 5.07 -62.36
C PRO A 380 -4.62 5.14 -62.05
N HIS A 381 -4.24 5.34 -60.79
CA HIS A 381 -2.86 5.12 -60.35
C HIS A 381 -2.79 3.87 -59.47
N LYS A 382 -2.30 2.81 -60.13
CA LYS A 382 -1.80 1.55 -59.62
C LYS A 382 -0.41 1.77 -59.00
N ARG A 383 -0.19 1.34 -57.75
CA ARG A 383 1.11 1.08 -57.11
C ARG A 383 0.90 -0.18 -56.24
N GLN A 384 1.21 -1.40 -56.71
CA GLN A 384 2.50 -2.11 -56.55
C GLN A 384 3.12 -1.85 -55.17
N ARG A 385 2.91 -2.71 -54.17
CA ARG A 385 3.47 -4.07 -53.95
C ARG A 385 5.00 -4.03 -53.96
N THR A 386 5.57 -3.93 -52.76
CA THR A 386 6.95 -4.34 -52.47
C THR A 386 6.86 -5.29 -51.29
N GLU A 387 7.06 -6.56 -51.62
CA GLU A 387 7.35 -7.63 -50.69
C GLU A 387 8.82 -7.46 -50.28
N SER A 388 9.10 -7.60 -49.00
CA SER A 388 10.46 -7.62 -48.48
C SER A 388 10.54 -8.79 -47.52
N SER A 389 11.12 -9.85 -48.08
CA SER A 389 11.48 -11.13 -47.54
C SER A 389 12.89 -11.01 -46.96
N SER A 390 13.06 -11.43 -45.72
CA SER A 390 14.33 -11.69 -45.02
C SER A 390 13.89 -12.52 -43.81
N ASP A 391 13.96 -13.85 -43.79
CA ASP A 391 15.09 -14.74 -44.13
C ASP A 391 16.38 -14.27 -43.46
N ASP A 392 16.50 -14.64 -42.19
CA ASP A 392 17.78 -14.80 -41.51
C ASP A 392 17.57 -15.91 -40.47
N GLY A 393 18.01 -17.11 -40.85
CA GLY A 393 18.24 -18.21 -39.93
C GLY A 393 19.51 -17.97 -39.14
N HIS A 394 19.47 -18.31 -37.86
CA HIS A 394 20.66 -18.62 -37.10
C HIS A 394 20.34 -19.79 -36.16
N ASP A 395 20.74 -20.97 -36.64
CA ASP A 395 21.14 -22.09 -35.82
C ASP A 395 22.42 -21.69 -35.08
N ASP A 396 22.45 -21.88 -33.78
CA ASP A 396 23.69 -22.14 -33.05
C ASP A 396 23.36 -23.14 -31.95
N ASP A 397 23.58 -24.39 -32.31
CA ASP A 397 23.98 -25.45 -31.39
C ASP A 397 25.26 -24.99 -30.66
N ASP A 398 25.23 -24.91 -29.33
CA ASP A 398 26.47 -25.06 -28.56
C ASP A 398 26.20 -25.92 -27.34
N ASP A 399 26.48 -27.19 -27.57
CA ASP A 399 26.44 -28.33 -26.67
C ASP A 399 27.90 -28.55 -26.24
N SER A 400 28.21 -28.32 -24.95
CA SER A 400 29.48 -28.73 -24.36
C SER A 400 29.46 -28.66 -22.82
N PRO A 401 30.30 -29.48 -22.15
CA PRO A 401 29.88 -30.51 -21.18
C PRO A 401 29.76 -30.09 -19.71
#